data_AF-A0A150T973-F1
#
_entry.id   AF-A0A150T973-F1
#
_cell.length_a   1.000
_cell.length_b   1.000
_cell.length_c   1.000
_cell.angle_alpha   90.00
_cell.angle_beta   90.00
_cell.angle_gamma   90.00
#
_symmetry.space_group_name_H-M   'P 1'
#
loop_
_entity.id
_entity.type
_entity.pdbx_description
1 polymer ?
#
loop_
_entity_poly.entity_id
_entity_poly.type
_entity_poly.pdbx_seq_one_letter_code
_entity_poly.pdbx_strand_id
1 'polypeptide(L)'
;MNTSDDLTQLRRRIEELERSEARYRGIFESSPISLWEEDWSAVRRHIDQIIASGVTDLDTHFQTHVDDVFTGIALVKILDVNKATLELCRASSKAQILAGLSVIFDEPSVMTFRRELVALGGGATSFEEETFISTLDGERRTVTLRLAMSAGSEQTWERCFVSLLDITDRKRAEEALRQSKEETIRAQMTMLAQLSTPVIPISDDVIVMPLIGALDRARMQQATGALLDELQRRAARVAILDITGVPGMDAEATHGILQAAGAVRLLGAKVVLTGIRPEVARCLVDLGSDLPDIVTRGTLQAGIAYAMQGGAGRR
;
A
#
# COMPACT_ATOMS: atom_id res chain seq x y z
N MET A 1 -59.96 44.39 -7.67
CA MET A 1 -58.50 44.18 -7.79
C MET A 1 -58.16 42.85 -7.11
N ASN A 2 -58.02 41.81 -7.94
CA ASN A 2 -57.17 40.60 -7.80
C ASN A 2 -57.31 39.48 -6.74
N THR A 3 -58.49 39.20 -6.17
CA THR A 3 -58.64 37.97 -5.34
C THR A 3 -58.68 36.66 -6.15
N SER A 4 -59.18 36.70 -7.39
CA SER A 4 -59.24 35.52 -8.29
C SER A 4 -57.88 35.17 -8.90
N ASP A 5 -57.04 36.18 -9.13
CA ASP A 5 -55.69 36.00 -9.67
C ASP A 5 -54.74 35.43 -8.60
N ASP A 6 -54.85 35.88 -7.34
CA ASP A 6 -54.07 35.34 -6.21
C ASP A 6 -54.38 33.87 -5.92
N LEU A 7 -55.66 33.46 -5.95
CA LEU A 7 -56.06 32.06 -5.77
C LEU A 7 -55.54 31.16 -6.90
N THR A 8 -55.49 31.69 -8.12
CA THR A 8 -54.95 30.98 -9.29
C THR A 8 -53.42 30.86 -9.21
N GLN A 9 -52.74 31.92 -8.78
CA GLN A 9 -51.29 31.94 -8.61
C GLN A 9 -50.83 31.03 -7.46
N LEU A 10 -51.57 30.99 -6.35
CA LEU A 10 -51.28 30.09 -5.22
C LEU A 10 -51.47 28.62 -5.61
N ARG A 11 -52.56 28.27 -6.31
CA ARG A 11 -52.78 26.91 -6.82
C ARG A 11 -51.66 26.45 -7.73
N ARG A 12 -51.21 27.32 -8.66
CA ARG A 12 -50.09 27.02 -9.57
C ARG A 12 -48.79 26.77 -8.80
N ARG A 13 -48.50 27.54 -7.75
CA ARG A 13 -47.32 27.32 -6.89
C ARG A 13 -47.39 26.02 -6.10
N ILE A 14 -48.57 25.66 -5.59
CA ILE A 14 -48.78 24.39 -4.88
C ILE A 14 -48.56 23.22 -5.84
N GLU A 15 -49.19 23.25 -7.03
CA GLU A 15 -49.01 22.21 -8.04
C GLU A 15 -47.56 22.08 -8.52
N GLU A 16 -46.85 23.20 -8.68
CA GLU A 16 -45.42 23.21 -9.01
C GLU A 16 -44.56 22.62 -7.88
N LEU A 17 -44.88 22.91 -6.62
CA LEU A 17 -44.20 22.37 -5.46
C LEU A 17 -44.43 20.86 -5.33
N GLU A 18 -45.68 20.41 -5.42
CA GLU A 18 -46.06 18.99 -5.40
C GLU A 18 -45.38 18.22 -6.53
N ARG A 19 -45.34 18.78 -7.75
CA ARG A 19 -44.65 18.16 -8.88
C ARG A 19 -43.15 18.09 -8.68
N SER A 20 -42.55 19.13 -8.10
CA SER A 20 -41.12 19.15 -7.80
C SER A 20 -40.77 18.14 -6.69
N GLU A 21 -41.59 18.05 -5.64
CA GLU A 21 -41.42 17.08 -4.56
C GLU A 21 -41.58 15.64 -5.05
N ALA A 22 -42.62 15.36 -5.85
CA ALA A 22 -42.83 14.05 -6.45
C ALA A 22 -41.66 13.63 -7.34
N ARG A 23 -41.12 14.58 -8.13
CA ARG A 23 -39.92 14.34 -8.95
C ARG A 23 -38.70 14.04 -8.08
N TYR A 24 -38.45 14.85 -7.04
CA TYR A 24 -37.33 14.63 -6.11
C TYR A 24 -37.41 13.25 -5.44
N ARG A 25 -38.57 12.93 -4.85
CA ARG A 25 -38.82 11.65 -4.19
C ARG A 25 -38.67 10.48 -5.17
N GLY A 26 -39.15 10.65 -6.40
CA GLY A 26 -38.97 9.68 -7.47
C GLY A 26 -37.50 9.39 -7.77
N ILE A 27 -36.67 10.43 -7.95
CA ILE A 27 -35.22 10.27 -8.23
C ILE A 27 -34.51 9.66 -7.02
N PHE A 28 -34.82 10.11 -5.81
CA PHE A 28 -34.22 9.60 -4.58
C PHE A 28 -34.50 8.11 -4.39
N GLU A 29 -35.77 7.70 -4.48
CA GLU A 29 -36.19 6.31 -4.28
C GLU A 29 -35.79 5.36 -5.41
N SER A 30 -35.72 5.85 -6.65
CA SER A 30 -35.33 5.04 -7.81
C SER A 30 -33.82 5.02 -8.09
N SER A 31 -33.02 5.79 -7.34
CA SER A 31 -31.57 5.79 -7.46
C SER A 31 -31.03 4.36 -7.20
N PRO A 32 -30.14 3.84 -8.07
CA PRO A 32 -29.53 2.52 -7.88
C PRO A 32 -28.43 2.50 -6.82
N ILE A 33 -28.09 3.66 -6.24
CA ILE A 33 -27.06 3.84 -5.22
C ILE A 33 -27.75 4.10 -3.88
N SER A 34 -27.22 3.54 -2.79
CA SER A 34 -27.67 3.82 -1.42
C SER A 34 -27.52 5.31 -1.13
N LEU A 35 -28.63 5.96 -0.79
CA LEU A 35 -28.68 7.38 -0.46
C LEU A 35 -29.33 7.58 0.91
N TRP A 36 -28.74 8.49 1.68
CA TRP A 36 -29.18 8.93 2.99
C TRP A 36 -29.31 10.44 2.95
N GLU A 37 -30.44 10.95 3.43
CA GLU A 37 -30.65 12.36 3.67
C GLU A 37 -30.54 12.61 5.16
N GLU A 38 -29.68 13.54 5.55
CA GLU A 38 -29.36 13.78 6.96
C GLU A 38 -29.32 15.27 7.28
N ASP A 39 -29.61 15.60 8.53
CA ASP A 39 -29.47 16.92 9.14
C ASP A 39 -28.30 16.88 10.13
N TRP A 40 -27.28 17.68 9.83
CA TRP A 40 -26.04 17.83 10.57
C TRP A 40 -25.93 19.19 11.27
N SER A 41 -27.02 19.97 11.35
CA SER A 41 -27.02 21.30 11.97
C SER A 41 -26.64 21.28 13.46
N ALA A 42 -26.97 20.20 14.16
CA ALA A 42 -26.56 19.97 15.55
C ALA A 42 -25.07 19.60 15.66
N VAL A 43 -24.57 18.78 14.73
CA VAL A 43 -23.15 18.43 14.62
C VAL A 43 -22.31 19.68 14.37
N ARG A 44 -22.74 20.55 13.45
CA ARG A 44 -22.07 21.84 13.20
C ARG A 44 -21.92 22.66 14.46
N ARG A 45 -23.03 22.87 15.19
CA ARG A 45 -23.02 23.65 16.44
C ARG A 45 -22.06 23.07 17.47
N HIS A 46 -21.96 21.74 17.55
CA HIS A 46 -21.02 21.08 18.44
C HIS A 46 -19.56 21.34 18.02
N ILE A 47 -19.23 21.23 16.73
CA ILE A 47 -17.89 21.56 16.22
C ILE A 47 -17.57 23.05 16.45
N ASP A 48 -18.50 23.95 16.16
CA ASP A 48 -18.33 25.39 16.36
C ASP A 48 -18.05 25.72 17.84
N GLN A 49 -18.68 25.02 18.78
CA GLN A 49 -18.41 25.15 20.21
C GLN A 49 -17.01 24.66 20.58
N ILE A 50 -16.55 23.54 20.02
CA ILE A 50 -15.19 23.02 20.22
C ILE A 50 -14.16 24.05 19.72
N ILE A 51 -14.35 24.58 18.51
CA ILE A 51 -13.46 25.61 17.93
C ILE A 51 -13.48 26.88 18.79
N ALA A 52 -14.66 27.33 19.23
CA ALA A 52 -14.79 28.52 20.07
C ALA A 52 -14.11 28.36 21.45
N SER A 53 -13.88 27.12 21.90
CA SER A 53 -13.14 26.84 23.14
C SER A 53 -11.62 27.02 23.01
N GLY A 54 -11.12 27.27 21.79
CA GLY A 54 -9.72 27.53 21.49
C GLY A 54 -8.98 26.36 20.83
N VAL A 55 -9.70 25.29 20.46
CA VAL A 55 -9.13 24.15 19.72
C VAL A 55 -8.82 24.59 18.29
N THR A 56 -7.54 24.47 17.90
CA THR A 56 -7.05 24.83 16.55
C THR A 56 -6.78 23.62 15.66
N ASP A 57 -6.65 22.42 16.24
CA ASP A 57 -6.44 21.16 15.54
C ASP A 57 -7.52 20.15 15.96
N LEU A 58 -8.54 20.01 15.11
CA LEU A 58 -9.67 19.11 15.35
C LEU A 58 -9.26 17.63 15.29
N ASP A 59 -8.28 17.24 14.47
CA ASP A 59 -7.89 15.82 14.37
C ASP A 59 -7.21 15.38 15.67
N THR A 60 -6.25 16.17 16.18
CA THR A 60 -5.62 15.90 17.47
C THR A 60 -6.63 15.93 18.63
N HIS A 61 -7.59 16.86 18.59
CA HIS A 61 -8.66 16.94 19.60
C HIS A 61 -9.50 15.66 19.62
N PHE A 62 -10.04 15.24 18.48
CA PHE A 62 -10.90 14.04 18.40
C PHE A 62 -10.14 12.72 18.63
N GLN A 63 -8.82 12.70 18.47
CA GLN A 63 -7.99 11.56 18.88
C GLN A 63 -7.88 11.42 20.41
N THR A 64 -7.89 12.55 21.13
CA THR A 64 -7.74 12.59 22.59
C THR A 64 -9.08 12.63 23.34
N HIS A 65 -10.14 13.09 22.66
CA HIS A 65 -11.50 13.24 23.18
C HIS A 65 -12.49 12.47 22.31
N VAL A 66 -12.39 11.14 22.32
CA VAL A 66 -13.22 10.27 21.47
C VAL A 66 -14.72 10.40 21.79
N ASP A 67 -15.07 10.79 23.03
CA ASP A 67 -16.46 11.05 23.44
C ASP A 67 -17.14 12.17 22.62
N ASP A 68 -16.37 13.16 22.13
CA ASP A 68 -16.91 14.21 21.24
C ASP A 68 -17.27 13.64 19.86
N VAL A 69 -16.55 12.61 19.39
CA VAL A 69 -16.89 11.90 18.14
C VAL A 69 -18.21 11.16 18.31
N PHE A 70 -18.37 10.43 19.42
CA PHE A 70 -19.63 9.73 19.72
C PHE A 70 -20.79 10.70 19.94
N THR A 71 -20.54 11.85 20.54
CA THR A 71 -21.51 12.94 20.66
C THR A 71 -21.92 13.43 19.27
N GLY A 72 -20.96 13.65 18.38
CA GLY A 72 -21.22 13.97 16.97
C GLY A 72 -22.12 12.95 16.29
N ILE A 73 -21.84 11.64 16.44
CA ILE A 73 -22.66 10.55 15.89
C ILE A 73 -24.09 10.64 16.42
N ALA A 74 -24.28 10.84 17.73
CA ALA A 74 -25.60 10.92 18.35
C ALA A 74 -26.39 12.17 17.94
N LEU A 75 -25.72 13.22 17.45
CA LEU A 75 -26.34 14.46 16.96
C LEU A 75 -26.77 14.39 15.49
N VAL A 76 -26.29 13.40 14.72
CA VAL A 76 -26.73 13.19 13.34
C VAL A 76 -28.19 12.77 13.33
N LYS A 77 -29.00 13.48 12.54
CA LYS A 77 -30.41 13.15 12.35
C LYS A 77 -30.64 12.64 10.94
N ILE A 78 -30.93 11.36 10.81
CA ILE A 78 -31.33 10.76 9.54
C ILE A 78 -32.77 11.20 9.23
N LEU A 79 -32.94 11.91 8.11
CA LEU A 79 -34.22 12.38 7.61
C LEU A 79 -34.89 11.32 6.75
N ASP A 80 -34.14 10.69 5.84
CA ASP A 80 -34.65 9.59 5.01
C ASP A 80 -33.52 8.70 4.45
N VAL A 81 -33.88 7.49 4.02
CA VAL A 81 -33.00 6.58 3.25
C VAL A 81 -33.77 6.00 2.08
N ASN A 82 -33.11 5.76 0.94
CA ASN A 82 -33.78 5.22 -0.23
C ASN A 82 -33.86 3.68 -0.23
N LYS A 83 -34.59 3.13 -1.20
CA LYS A 83 -34.70 1.67 -1.40
C LYS A 83 -33.36 0.96 -1.57
N ALA A 84 -32.40 1.55 -2.30
CA ALA A 84 -31.08 0.95 -2.50
C ALA A 84 -30.30 0.80 -1.18
N THR A 85 -30.50 1.70 -0.21
CA THR A 85 -29.95 1.54 1.16
C THR A 85 -30.49 0.30 1.85
N LEU A 86 -31.78 0.00 1.69
CA LEU A 86 -32.40 -1.21 2.25
C LEU A 86 -31.80 -2.47 1.64
N GLU A 87 -31.61 -2.48 0.31
CA GLU A 87 -30.99 -3.59 -0.40
C GLU A 87 -29.52 -3.79 0.01
N LEU A 88 -28.74 -2.70 0.08
CA LEU A 88 -27.34 -2.72 0.51
C LEU A 88 -27.18 -3.27 1.93
N CYS A 89 -27.99 -2.81 2.88
CA CYS A 89 -27.89 -3.19 4.29
C CYS A 89 -28.68 -4.46 4.64
N ARG A 90 -29.35 -5.09 3.66
CA ARG A 90 -30.27 -6.24 3.84
C ARG A 90 -31.38 -5.97 4.86
N ALA A 91 -31.97 -4.78 4.77
CA ALA A 91 -33.08 -4.35 5.61
C ALA A 91 -34.42 -4.53 4.89
N SER A 92 -35.44 -4.87 5.67
CA SER A 92 -36.84 -4.99 5.22
C SER A 92 -37.61 -3.67 5.25
N SER A 93 -37.11 -2.67 5.99
CA SER A 93 -37.75 -1.36 6.14
C SER A 93 -36.78 -0.29 6.61
N LYS A 94 -37.12 0.99 6.38
CA LYS A 94 -36.35 2.14 6.88
C LYS A 94 -36.26 2.16 8.40
N ALA A 95 -37.32 1.74 9.11
CA ALA A 95 -37.31 1.63 10.57
C ALA A 95 -36.25 0.64 11.08
N GLN A 96 -36.02 -0.45 10.33
CA GLN A 96 -35.00 -1.44 10.67
C GLN A 96 -33.58 -0.87 10.50
N ILE A 97 -33.36 -0.02 9.49
CA ILE A 97 -32.09 0.72 9.31
C ILE A 97 -31.82 1.60 10.53
N LEU A 98 -32.80 2.42 10.92
CA LEU A 98 -32.65 3.36 12.04
C LEU A 98 -32.41 2.65 13.37
N ALA A 99 -33.06 1.51 13.61
CA ALA A 99 -32.84 0.70 14.81
C ALA A 99 -31.49 -0.04 14.79
N GLY A 100 -30.89 -0.24 13.61
CA GLY A 100 -29.70 -1.04 13.38
C GLY A 100 -28.43 -0.24 13.10
N LEU A 101 -28.41 1.08 13.30
CA LEU A 101 -27.27 1.93 12.96
C LEU A 101 -25.96 1.48 13.62
N SER A 102 -26.02 1.06 14.89
CA SER A 102 -24.85 0.54 15.63
C SER A 102 -24.36 -0.82 15.13
N VAL A 103 -25.19 -1.55 14.39
CA VAL A 103 -24.78 -2.78 13.69
C VAL A 103 -24.18 -2.42 12.33
N ILE A 104 -24.79 -1.47 11.62
CA ILE A 104 -24.38 -1.08 10.27
C ILE A 104 -23.00 -0.41 10.28
N PHE A 105 -22.74 0.46 11.25
CA PHE A 105 -21.50 1.23 11.35
C PHE A 105 -20.64 0.68 12.50
N ASP A 106 -19.46 0.16 12.15
CA ASP A 106 -18.52 -0.45 13.08
C ASP A 106 -17.39 0.53 13.47
N GLU A 107 -16.40 0.06 14.24
CA GLU A 107 -15.24 0.86 14.65
C GLU A 107 -14.52 1.55 13.47
N PRO A 108 -14.21 0.87 12.34
CA PRO A 108 -13.73 1.52 11.13
C PRO A 108 -14.63 2.67 10.63
N SER A 109 -15.95 2.49 10.64
CA SER A 109 -16.89 3.55 10.25
C SER A 109 -16.81 4.75 11.20
N VAL A 110 -16.66 4.53 12.51
CA VAL A 110 -16.47 5.60 13.50
C VAL A 110 -15.19 6.40 13.20
N MET A 111 -14.12 5.72 12.80
CA MET A 111 -12.87 6.38 12.40
C MET A 111 -13.02 7.21 11.12
N THR A 112 -13.83 6.75 10.16
CA THR A 112 -14.20 7.52 8.97
C THR A 112 -15.05 8.74 9.36
N PHE A 113 -16.06 8.57 10.21
CA PHE A 113 -16.88 9.66 10.73
C PHE A 113 -16.04 10.74 11.44
N ARG A 114 -15.02 10.35 12.21
CA ARG A 114 -14.06 11.30 12.78
C ARG A 114 -13.40 12.16 11.71
N ARG A 115 -12.96 11.55 10.60
CA ARG A 115 -12.34 12.28 9.49
C ARG A 115 -13.35 13.17 8.74
N GLU A 116 -14.61 12.76 8.67
CA GLU A 116 -15.70 13.63 8.19
C GLU A 116 -15.83 14.89 9.05
N LEU A 117 -15.89 14.75 10.38
CA LEU A 117 -15.96 15.89 11.30
C LEU A 117 -14.77 16.84 11.12
N VAL A 118 -13.56 16.30 11.00
CA VAL A 118 -12.34 17.10 10.77
C VAL A 118 -12.41 17.83 9.43
N ALA A 119 -12.77 17.14 8.35
CA ALA A 119 -12.82 17.72 7.02
C ALA A 119 -13.85 18.84 6.92
N LEU A 120 -15.07 18.58 7.39
CA LEU A 120 -16.16 19.56 7.35
C LEU A 120 -15.92 20.72 8.33
N GLY A 121 -15.39 20.43 9.54
CA GLY A 121 -14.98 21.45 10.50
C GLY A 121 -13.83 22.35 9.98
N GLY A 122 -12.99 21.83 9.09
CA GLY A 122 -12.00 22.59 8.33
C GLY A 122 -12.56 23.41 7.17
N GLY A 123 -13.88 23.39 6.94
CA GLY A 123 -14.58 24.15 5.91
C GLY A 123 -14.84 23.40 4.61
N ALA A 124 -14.56 22.09 4.54
CA ALA A 124 -14.99 21.30 3.39
C ALA A 124 -16.52 21.20 3.32
N THR A 125 -17.06 21.12 2.10
CA THR A 125 -18.51 20.92 1.87
C THR A 125 -18.84 19.51 1.38
N SER A 126 -17.81 18.69 1.16
CA SER A 126 -17.94 17.30 0.77
C SER A 126 -16.76 16.48 1.29
N PHE A 127 -17.00 15.19 1.48
CA PHE A 127 -16.02 14.21 1.92
C PHE A 127 -16.22 12.91 1.15
N GLU A 128 -15.13 12.19 0.86
CA GLU A 128 -15.18 10.90 0.19
C GLU A 128 -14.08 9.99 0.72
N GLU A 129 -14.44 8.77 1.13
CA GLU A 129 -13.49 7.77 1.60
C GLU A 129 -14.02 6.34 1.41
N GLU A 130 -13.12 5.38 1.24
CA GLU A 130 -13.46 3.95 1.31
C GLU A 130 -13.47 3.49 2.78
N THR A 131 -14.57 2.87 3.20
CA THR A 131 -14.75 2.35 4.56
C THR A 131 -15.53 1.03 4.53
N PHE A 132 -15.85 0.51 5.71
CA PHE A 132 -16.67 -0.67 5.86
C PHE A 132 -18.02 -0.32 6.45
N ILE A 133 -19.02 -1.11 6.06
CA ILE A 133 -20.29 -1.22 6.77
C ILE A 133 -20.57 -2.72 6.99
N SER A 134 -21.42 -3.01 7.96
CA SER A 134 -22.03 -4.33 8.07
C SER A 134 -23.49 -4.27 7.65
N THR A 135 -23.94 -5.30 6.96
CA THR A 135 -25.37 -5.51 6.75
C THR A 135 -26.01 -5.98 8.06
N LEU A 136 -27.34 -5.89 8.16
CA LEU A 136 -28.06 -6.28 9.38
C LEU A 136 -28.00 -7.78 9.69
N ASP A 137 -27.57 -8.61 8.73
CA ASP A 137 -27.32 -10.04 8.96
C ASP A 137 -25.83 -10.38 9.20
N GLY A 138 -24.97 -9.36 9.30
CA GLY A 138 -23.56 -9.49 9.69
C GLY A 138 -22.58 -9.65 8.53
N GLU A 139 -23.02 -9.63 7.26
CA GLU A 139 -22.07 -9.57 6.14
C GLU A 139 -21.37 -8.20 6.13
N ARG A 140 -20.04 -8.20 6.15
CA ARG A 140 -19.21 -7.00 6.01
C ARG A 140 -19.04 -6.64 4.54
N ARG A 141 -19.27 -5.37 4.22
CA ARG A 141 -19.13 -4.80 2.87
C ARG A 141 -18.15 -3.64 2.88
N THR A 142 -17.36 -3.54 1.81
CA THR A 142 -16.52 -2.38 1.55
C THR A 142 -17.32 -1.39 0.72
N VAL A 143 -17.41 -0.16 1.19
CA VAL A 143 -18.16 0.90 0.51
C VAL A 143 -17.29 2.12 0.27
N THR A 144 -17.50 2.79 -0.86
CA THR A 144 -17.10 4.20 -0.98
C THR A 144 -18.21 5.03 -0.37
N LEU A 145 -17.91 5.71 0.74
CA LEU A 145 -18.77 6.68 1.37
C LEU A 145 -18.46 8.04 0.77
N ARG A 146 -19.50 8.74 0.31
CA ARG A 146 -19.39 10.15 -0.07
C ARG A 146 -20.49 10.96 0.60
N LEU A 147 -20.08 11.97 1.35
CA LEU A 147 -20.95 12.95 1.98
C LEU A 147 -20.83 14.28 1.23
N ALA A 148 -21.97 14.93 0.99
CA ALA A 148 -22.00 16.28 0.42
C ALA A 148 -23.11 17.12 1.05
N MET A 149 -22.77 18.36 1.42
CA MET A 149 -23.77 19.35 1.84
C MET A 149 -24.67 19.71 0.66
N SER A 150 -25.98 19.82 0.91
CA SER A 150 -26.93 20.28 -0.10
C SER A 150 -26.68 21.75 -0.44
N ALA A 151 -26.98 22.12 -1.68
CA ALA A 151 -26.91 23.51 -2.11
C ALA A 151 -27.79 24.41 -1.23
N GLY A 152 -27.22 25.49 -0.70
CA GLY A 152 -27.88 26.41 0.24
C GLY A 152 -27.76 26.01 1.71
N SER A 153 -27.24 24.81 2.01
CA SER A 153 -27.01 24.31 3.37
C SER A 153 -25.53 24.14 3.70
N GLU A 154 -24.61 24.60 2.86
CA GLU A 154 -23.15 24.43 3.05
C GLU A 154 -22.65 25.12 4.32
N GLN A 155 -23.29 26.23 4.68
CA GLN A 155 -23.10 26.87 5.96
C GLN A 155 -23.89 26.11 7.03
N THR A 156 -25.22 26.06 6.96
CA THR A 156 -26.06 25.63 8.09
C THR A 156 -25.98 24.14 8.46
N TRP A 157 -25.58 23.29 7.50
CA TRP A 157 -25.59 21.83 7.58
C TRP A 157 -26.96 21.21 7.87
N GLU A 158 -28.03 21.95 7.61
CA GLU A 158 -29.42 21.48 7.81
C GLU A 158 -29.80 20.34 6.86
N ARG A 159 -29.02 20.16 5.78
CA ARG A 159 -29.27 19.11 4.80
C ARG A 159 -27.97 18.68 4.13
N CYS A 160 -27.67 17.39 4.23
CA CYS A 160 -26.60 16.73 3.47
C CYS A 160 -27.09 15.40 2.91
N PHE A 161 -26.34 14.88 1.94
CA PHE A 161 -26.55 13.58 1.35
C PHE A 161 -25.33 12.71 1.54
N VAL A 162 -25.54 11.50 2.08
CA VAL A 162 -24.54 10.46 2.13
C VAL A 162 -24.89 9.40 1.10
N SER A 163 -23.92 9.06 0.26
CA SER A 163 -24.02 7.98 -0.71
C SER A 163 -23.03 6.87 -0.35
N LEU A 164 -23.50 5.62 -0.42
CA LEU A 164 -22.68 4.43 -0.19
C LEU A 164 -22.68 3.59 -1.46
N LEU A 165 -21.50 3.39 -2.04
CA LEU A 165 -21.31 2.53 -3.21
C LEU A 165 -20.60 1.25 -2.78
N ASP A 166 -21.26 0.10 -2.95
CA ASP A 166 -20.65 -1.21 -2.68
C ASP A 166 -19.53 -1.50 -3.69
N ILE A 167 -18.31 -1.61 -3.17
CA ILE A 167 -17.10 -1.92 -3.93
C ILE A 167 -16.47 -3.23 -3.45
N THR A 168 -17.20 -4.04 -2.69
CA THR A 168 -16.70 -5.27 -2.06
C THR A 168 -16.12 -6.22 -3.10
N ASP A 169 -16.88 -6.54 -4.14
CA ASP A 169 -16.44 -7.47 -5.18
C ASP A 169 -15.26 -6.94 -5.99
N ARG A 170 -15.25 -5.63 -6.28
CA ARG A 170 -14.14 -4.96 -6.93
C ARG A 170 -12.86 -5.08 -6.10
N LYS A 171 -12.93 -4.78 -4.80
CA LYS A 171 -11.78 -4.86 -3.88
C LYS A 171 -11.28 -6.28 -3.70
N ARG A 172 -12.18 -7.27 -3.61
CA ARG A 172 -11.82 -8.69 -3.56
C ARG A 172 -11.08 -9.13 -4.82
N ALA A 173 -11.53 -8.69 -6.00
CA ALA A 173 -10.87 -8.99 -7.27
C ALA A 173 -9.49 -8.31 -7.39
N GLU A 174 -9.37 -7.04 -6.99
CA GLU A 174 -8.10 -6.31 -6.98
C GLU A 174 -7.07 -6.98 -6.05
N GLU A 175 -7.49 -7.38 -4.85
CA GLU A 175 -6.63 -8.06 -3.88
C GLU A 175 -6.22 -9.46 -4.35
N ALA A 176 -7.14 -10.25 -4.91
CA ALA A 176 -6.81 -11.55 -5.48
C ALA A 176 -5.80 -11.44 -6.64
N LEU A 177 -5.98 -10.43 -7.50
CA LEU A 177 -5.03 -10.15 -8.58
C LEU A 177 -3.66 -9.71 -8.04
N ARG A 178 -3.62 -8.89 -6.98
CA ARG A 178 -2.38 -8.47 -6.32
C ARG A 178 -1.63 -9.67 -5.75
N GLN A 179 -2.32 -10.54 -5.02
CA GLN A 179 -1.75 -11.76 -4.45
C GLN A 179 -1.19 -12.68 -5.54
N SER A 180 -1.96 -12.93 -6.61
CA SER A 180 -1.50 -13.75 -7.74
C SER A 180 -0.25 -13.18 -8.43
N LYS A 181 -0.15 -11.86 -8.57
CA LYS A 181 1.06 -11.19 -9.09
C LYS A 181 2.25 -11.36 -8.14
N GLU A 182 2.06 -11.18 -6.84
CA GLU A 182 3.11 -11.35 -5.83
C GLU A 182 3.63 -12.79 -5.79
N GLU A 183 2.74 -13.78 -5.89
CA GLU A 183 3.11 -15.19 -6.01
C GLU A 183 3.91 -15.46 -7.28
N THR A 184 3.49 -14.91 -8.41
CA THR A 184 4.21 -15.04 -9.69
C THR A 184 5.60 -14.41 -9.59
N ILE A 185 5.71 -13.20 -9.03
CA ILE A 185 7.00 -12.53 -8.81
C ILE A 185 7.88 -13.35 -7.87
N ARG A 186 7.32 -13.88 -6.77
CA ARG A 186 8.06 -14.71 -5.82
C ARG A 186 8.55 -15.99 -6.49
N ALA A 187 7.71 -16.68 -7.26
CA ALA A 187 8.10 -17.87 -8.01
C ALA A 187 9.21 -17.57 -9.04
N GLN A 188 9.11 -16.45 -9.76
CA GLN A 188 10.15 -15.98 -10.68
C GLN A 188 11.45 -15.67 -9.94
N MET A 189 11.39 -14.99 -8.79
CA MET A 189 12.56 -14.70 -7.95
C MET A 189 13.18 -15.97 -7.38
N THR A 190 12.38 -16.98 -7.00
CA THR A 190 12.88 -18.30 -6.58
C THR A 190 13.55 -19.04 -7.73
N MET A 191 12.99 -19.00 -8.93
CA MET A 191 13.59 -19.61 -10.12
C MET A 191 14.91 -18.90 -10.50
N LEU A 192 14.95 -17.57 -10.47
CA LEU A 192 16.17 -16.78 -10.62
C LEU A 192 17.18 -17.07 -9.49
N ALA A 193 16.71 -17.28 -8.25
CA ALA A 193 17.54 -17.62 -7.11
C ALA A 193 18.15 -19.03 -7.24
N GLN A 194 17.43 -19.99 -7.81
CA GLN A 194 17.99 -21.30 -8.16
C GLN A 194 19.10 -21.20 -9.22
N LEU A 195 19.07 -20.16 -10.05
CA LEU A 195 20.14 -19.79 -10.98
C LEU A 195 21.23 -18.89 -10.34
N SER A 196 21.10 -18.50 -9.07
CA SER A 196 21.78 -17.31 -8.48
C SER A 196 23.16 -17.53 -7.87
N THR A 197 23.98 -18.34 -8.53
CA THR A 197 25.40 -17.98 -8.64
C THR A 197 25.78 -17.95 -10.10
N PRO A 198 25.29 -16.92 -10.84
CA PRO A 198 25.52 -16.86 -12.27
C PRO A 198 27.02 -16.63 -12.46
N VAL A 199 27.70 -17.63 -12.99
CA VAL A 199 29.07 -17.43 -13.48
C VAL A 199 28.94 -16.78 -14.86
N ILE A 200 29.31 -15.51 -14.94
CA ILE A 200 29.19 -14.68 -16.14
C ILE A 200 30.54 -14.74 -16.89
N PRO A 201 30.63 -15.34 -18.08
CA PRO A 201 31.84 -15.29 -18.90
C PRO A 201 32.03 -13.89 -19.48
N ILE A 202 33.24 -13.34 -19.36
CA ILE A 202 33.62 -12.04 -19.94
C ILE A 202 34.45 -12.21 -21.22
N SER A 203 35.30 -13.24 -21.24
CA SER A 203 36.07 -13.71 -22.39
C SER A 203 36.20 -15.24 -22.32
N ASP A 204 36.93 -15.83 -23.28
CA ASP A 204 37.22 -17.26 -23.26
C ASP A 204 38.04 -17.68 -22.02
N ASP A 205 38.87 -16.78 -21.47
CA ASP A 205 39.79 -17.05 -20.36
C ASP A 205 39.43 -16.33 -19.04
N VAL A 206 38.35 -15.55 -19.00
CA VAL A 206 37.93 -14.76 -17.83
C VAL A 206 36.46 -14.98 -17.52
N ILE A 207 36.18 -15.34 -16.26
CA ILE A 207 34.84 -15.44 -15.72
C ILE A 207 34.66 -14.48 -14.53
N VAL A 208 33.45 -13.99 -14.36
CA VAL A 208 33.04 -13.16 -13.23
C VAL A 208 31.93 -13.87 -12.47
N MET A 209 32.02 -13.84 -11.16
CA MET A 209 31.05 -14.38 -10.25
C MET A 209 30.61 -13.29 -9.27
N PRO A 210 29.47 -12.63 -9.50
CA PRO A 210 28.91 -11.70 -8.55
C PRO A 210 28.25 -12.45 -7.39
N LEU A 211 28.59 -12.05 -6.17
CA LEU A 211 28.01 -12.52 -4.92
C LEU A 211 27.13 -11.39 -4.36
N ILE A 212 25.81 -11.61 -4.35
CA ILE A 212 24.81 -10.59 -3.99
C ILE A 212 23.91 -11.11 -2.88
N GLY A 213 23.68 -10.30 -1.84
CA GLY A 213 22.82 -10.63 -0.71
C GLY A 213 23.53 -11.47 0.36
N ALA A 214 22.77 -11.96 1.34
CA ALA A 214 23.32 -12.76 2.43
C ALA A 214 23.96 -14.06 1.89
N LEU A 215 25.18 -14.34 2.36
CA LEU A 215 25.94 -15.53 2.01
C LEU A 215 25.93 -16.49 3.20
N ASP A 216 25.03 -17.47 3.17
CA ASP A 216 25.07 -18.59 4.12
C ASP A 216 25.97 -19.74 3.60
N ARG A 217 26.22 -20.73 4.45
CA ARG A 217 27.06 -21.90 4.12
C ARG A 217 26.58 -22.64 2.87
N ALA A 218 25.27 -22.91 2.76
CA ALA A 218 24.72 -23.68 1.65
C ALA A 218 24.92 -22.95 0.33
N ARG A 219 24.70 -21.63 0.35
CA ARG A 219 24.89 -20.75 -0.80
C ARG A 219 26.35 -20.65 -1.20
N MET A 220 27.28 -20.56 -0.25
CA MET A 220 28.72 -20.55 -0.55
C MET A 220 29.22 -21.88 -1.14
N GLN A 221 28.67 -23.00 -0.72
CA GLN A 221 28.98 -24.30 -1.31
C GLN A 221 28.47 -24.39 -2.75
N GLN A 222 27.22 -23.98 -2.99
CA GLN A 222 26.66 -23.93 -4.35
C GLN A 222 27.45 -22.98 -5.25
N ALA A 223 27.82 -21.81 -4.71
CA ALA A 223 28.66 -20.83 -5.38
C ALA A 223 29.98 -21.43 -5.85
N THR A 224 30.70 -22.04 -4.92
CA THR A 224 32.00 -22.65 -5.20
C THR A 224 31.87 -23.76 -6.23
N GLY A 225 30.86 -24.63 -6.12
CA GLY A 225 30.59 -25.67 -7.11
C GLY A 225 30.39 -25.12 -8.52
N ALA A 226 29.46 -24.15 -8.67
CA ALA A 226 29.18 -23.53 -9.96
C ALA A 226 30.42 -22.84 -10.57
N LEU A 227 31.21 -22.16 -9.73
CA LEU A 227 32.45 -21.51 -10.16
C LEU A 227 33.48 -22.49 -10.72
N LEU A 228 33.71 -23.60 -10.01
CA LEU A 228 34.69 -24.61 -10.40
C LEU A 228 34.25 -25.35 -11.66
N ASP A 229 32.96 -25.69 -11.77
CA ASP A 229 32.38 -26.33 -12.95
C ASP A 229 32.53 -25.46 -14.19
N GLU A 230 32.28 -24.15 -14.08
CA GLU A 230 32.42 -23.22 -15.21
C GLU A 230 33.89 -22.96 -15.57
N LEU A 231 34.78 -22.84 -14.57
CA LEU A 231 36.24 -22.74 -14.79
C LEU A 231 36.76 -23.91 -15.62
N GLN A 232 36.38 -25.13 -15.24
CA GLN A 232 36.79 -26.33 -15.94
C GLN A 232 36.22 -26.39 -17.36
N ARG A 233 34.92 -26.11 -17.52
CA ARG A 233 34.24 -26.18 -18.81
C ARG A 233 34.84 -25.22 -19.84
N ARG A 234 35.32 -24.06 -19.41
CA ARG A 234 35.89 -23.01 -20.29
C ARG A 234 37.41 -23.00 -20.32
N ALA A 235 38.08 -23.77 -19.46
CA ALA A 235 39.52 -23.62 -19.20
C ALA A 235 39.91 -22.17 -18.87
N ALA A 236 39.06 -21.47 -18.11
CA ALA A 236 39.28 -20.07 -17.77
C ALA A 236 40.47 -19.93 -16.81
N ARG A 237 41.32 -18.94 -17.07
CA ARG A 237 42.56 -18.68 -16.31
C ARG A 237 42.32 -17.72 -15.16
N VAL A 238 41.27 -16.90 -15.21
CA VAL A 238 40.96 -15.91 -14.18
C VAL A 238 39.51 -15.99 -13.76
N ALA A 239 39.27 -16.13 -12.46
CA ALA A 239 37.97 -15.94 -11.83
C ALA A 239 37.95 -14.63 -11.05
N ILE A 240 36.97 -13.78 -11.34
CA ILE A 240 36.70 -12.56 -10.58
C ILE A 240 35.53 -12.84 -9.65
N LEU A 241 35.73 -12.72 -8.34
CA LEU A 241 34.65 -12.80 -7.34
C LEU A 241 34.29 -11.38 -6.93
N ASP A 242 33.07 -10.94 -7.25
CA ASP A 242 32.61 -9.60 -6.90
C ASP A 242 31.69 -9.64 -5.68
N ILE A 243 32.14 -9.09 -4.56
CA ILE A 243 31.41 -9.09 -3.28
C ILE A 243 30.77 -7.73 -2.95
N THR A 244 30.67 -6.83 -3.93
CA THR A 244 30.11 -5.48 -3.76
C THR A 244 28.70 -5.48 -3.14
N GLY A 245 27.90 -6.50 -3.47
CA GLY A 245 26.51 -6.67 -3.06
C GLY A 245 26.29 -7.48 -1.78
N VAL A 246 27.33 -7.83 -1.01
CA VAL A 246 27.22 -8.63 0.22
C VAL A 246 27.13 -7.68 1.44
N PRO A 247 25.98 -7.60 2.13
CA PRO A 247 25.86 -6.80 3.35
C PRO A 247 26.43 -7.56 4.55
N GLY A 248 27.27 -6.91 5.37
CA GLY A 248 27.70 -7.42 6.68
C GLY A 248 28.26 -8.84 6.64
N MET A 249 29.54 -8.99 6.31
CA MET A 249 30.17 -10.31 6.18
C MET A 249 30.58 -10.84 7.56
N ASP A 250 30.14 -12.05 7.88
CA ASP A 250 30.54 -12.76 9.09
C ASP A 250 31.78 -13.66 8.83
N ALA A 251 32.27 -14.30 9.89
CA ALA A 251 33.42 -15.21 9.78
C ALA A 251 33.14 -16.42 8.89
N GLU A 252 31.88 -16.87 8.79
CA GLU A 252 31.49 -18.04 8.00
C GLU A 252 31.51 -17.74 6.49
N ALA A 253 30.92 -16.62 6.08
CA ALA A 253 31.00 -16.14 4.69
C ALA A 253 32.44 -15.85 4.27
N THR A 254 33.25 -15.30 5.18
CA THR A 254 34.68 -15.03 4.94
C THR A 254 35.47 -16.31 4.70
N HIS A 255 35.24 -17.34 5.53
CA HIS A 255 35.83 -18.66 5.33
C HIS A 255 35.41 -19.27 3.99
N GLY A 256 34.13 -19.14 3.61
CA GLY A 256 33.62 -19.61 2.32
C GLY A 256 34.34 -18.97 1.12
N ILE A 257 34.63 -17.67 1.17
CA ILE A 257 35.34 -16.96 0.09
C ILE A 257 36.78 -17.46 -0.02
N LEU A 258 37.46 -17.63 1.11
CA LEU A 258 38.83 -18.17 1.13
C LEU A 258 38.88 -19.60 0.59
N GLN A 259 37.89 -20.43 0.94
CA GLN A 259 37.77 -21.79 0.42
C GLN A 259 37.56 -21.80 -1.09
N ALA A 260 36.65 -20.97 -1.60
CA ALA A 260 36.42 -20.81 -3.04
C ALA A 260 37.71 -20.39 -3.75
N ALA A 261 38.39 -19.37 -3.24
CA ALA A 261 39.64 -18.88 -3.81
C ALA A 261 40.74 -19.96 -3.82
N GLY A 262 40.86 -20.75 -2.75
CA GLY A 262 41.76 -21.89 -2.68
C GLY A 262 41.45 -22.97 -3.72
N ALA A 263 40.18 -23.32 -3.89
CA ALA A 263 39.75 -24.32 -4.86
C ALA A 263 40.02 -23.88 -6.31
N VAL A 264 39.76 -22.61 -6.65
CA VAL A 264 40.09 -22.04 -7.98
C VAL A 264 41.59 -22.15 -8.26
N ARG A 265 42.42 -21.87 -7.26
CA ARG A 265 43.88 -21.98 -7.40
C ARG A 265 44.35 -23.41 -7.64
N LEU A 266 43.73 -24.39 -6.97
CA LEU A 266 44.04 -25.81 -7.21
C LEU A 266 43.72 -26.25 -8.64
N LEU A 267 42.77 -25.58 -9.30
CA LEU A 267 42.48 -25.75 -10.73
C LEU A 267 43.43 -24.95 -11.65
N GLY A 268 44.43 -24.26 -11.11
CA GLY A 268 45.42 -23.51 -11.88
C GLY A 268 44.96 -22.13 -12.36
N ALA A 269 43.81 -21.64 -11.88
CA ALA A 269 43.28 -20.34 -12.21
C ALA A 269 43.63 -19.28 -11.14
N LYS A 270 43.73 -18.02 -11.56
CA LYS A 270 43.94 -16.86 -10.69
C LYS A 270 42.62 -16.34 -10.17
N VAL A 271 42.62 -15.87 -8.92
CA VAL A 271 41.45 -15.27 -8.29
C VAL A 271 41.65 -13.77 -8.16
N VAL A 272 40.63 -13.01 -8.56
CA VAL A 272 40.55 -11.56 -8.35
C VAL A 272 39.33 -11.27 -7.49
N LEU A 273 39.53 -10.69 -6.31
CA LEU A 273 38.43 -10.29 -5.43
C LEU A 273 38.13 -8.79 -5.60
N THR A 274 36.88 -8.44 -5.84
CA THR A 274 36.44 -7.04 -6.01
C THR A 274 35.34 -6.64 -5.03
N GLY A 275 35.23 -5.34 -4.73
CA GLY A 275 34.16 -4.85 -3.86
C GLY A 275 34.38 -5.05 -2.36
N ILE A 276 35.64 -5.23 -1.94
CA ILE A 276 36.02 -5.42 -0.53
C ILE A 276 35.75 -4.14 0.26
N ARG A 277 34.85 -4.20 1.25
CA ARG A 277 34.58 -3.11 2.19
C ARG A 277 35.56 -3.13 3.39
N PRO A 278 35.79 -2.01 4.10
CA PRO A 278 36.73 -1.96 5.22
C PRO A 278 36.48 -2.98 6.33
N GLU A 279 35.22 -3.27 6.64
CA GLU A 279 34.80 -4.31 7.60
C GLU A 279 35.18 -5.72 7.14
N VAL A 280 35.07 -6.00 5.83
CA VAL A 280 35.44 -7.28 5.22
C VAL A 280 36.96 -7.46 5.21
N ALA A 281 37.69 -6.39 4.85
CA ALA A 281 39.14 -6.40 4.86
C ALA A 281 39.70 -6.71 6.26
N ARG A 282 39.11 -6.13 7.32
CA ARG A 282 39.48 -6.43 8.70
C ARG A 282 39.26 -7.91 9.05
N CYS A 283 38.08 -8.46 8.74
CA CYS A 283 37.78 -9.85 9.03
C CYS A 283 38.72 -10.84 8.31
N LEU A 284 39.10 -10.56 7.05
CA LEU A 284 40.07 -11.36 6.29
C LEU A 284 41.46 -11.37 6.92
N VAL A 285 41.88 -10.24 7.50
CA VAL A 285 43.16 -10.10 8.22
C VAL A 285 43.09 -10.82 9.58
N ASP A 286 41.99 -10.65 10.31
CA ASP A 286 41.80 -11.25 11.65
C ASP A 286 41.79 -12.79 11.62
N LEU A 287 41.31 -13.37 10.52
CA LEU A 287 41.33 -14.82 10.30
C LEU A 287 42.73 -15.40 10.02
N GLY A 288 43.79 -14.58 10.10
CA GLY A 288 45.18 -15.04 10.07
C GLY A 288 45.63 -15.56 8.70
N SER A 289 44.96 -15.15 7.63
CA SER A 289 45.24 -15.64 6.28
C SER A 289 46.46 -14.93 5.71
N ASP A 290 47.55 -15.66 5.49
CA ASP A 290 48.49 -15.28 4.43
C ASP A 290 47.67 -15.25 3.12
N LEU A 291 47.50 -14.06 2.54
CA LEU A 291 46.77 -13.80 1.30
C LEU A 291 47.69 -13.75 0.04
N PRO A 292 48.85 -14.44 -0.07
CA PRO A 292 49.90 -14.02 -0.99
C PRO A 292 49.53 -14.12 -2.48
N ASP A 293 48.40 -14.74 -2.84
CA ASP A 293 48.01 -14.96 -4.24
C ASP A 293 46.56 -14.58 -4.59
N ILE A 294 45.83 -13.88 -3.71
CA ILE A 294 44.52 -13.29 -4.08
C ILE A 294 44.74 -11.85 -4.53
N VAL A 295 44.45 -11.56 -5.80
CA VAL A 295 44.53 -10.19 -6.31
C VAL A 295 43.29 -9.43 -5.89
N THR A 296 43.44 -8.25 -5.30
CA THR A 296 42.29 -7.41 -4.91
C THR A 296 42.17 -6.18 -5.81
N ARG A 297 40.94 -5.78 -6.15
CA ARG A 297 40.66 -4.52 -6.84
C ARG A 297 39.47 -3.82 -6.20
N GLY A 298 39.49 -2.48 -6.18
CA GLY A 298 38.44 -1.69 -5.54
C GLY A 298 37.07 -1.82 -6.21
N THR A 299 37.03 -2.12 -7.51
CA THR A 299 35.78 -2.23 -8.29
C THR A 299 35.85 -3.40 -9.27
N LEU A 300 34.68 -3.92 -9.67
CA LEU A 300 34.56 -4.96 -10.69
C LEU A 300 35.22 -4.54 -12.01
N GLN A 301 35.04 -3.29 -12.44
CA GLN A 301 35.64 -2.75 -13.66
C GLN A 301 37.17 -2.84 -13.62
N ALA A 302 37.79 -2.52 -12.48
CA ALA A 302 39.23 -2.65 -12.29
C ALA A 302 39.69 -4.12 -12.25
N GLY A 303 38.85 -5.01 -11.73
CA GLY A 303 39.07 -6.47 -11.77
C GLY A 303 39.08 -7.02 -13.19
N ILE A 304 38.08 -6.64 -14.00
CA ILE A 304 37.98 -7.02 -15.42
C ILE A 304 39.19 -6.48 -16.20
N ALA A 305 39.52 -5.19 -16.05
CA ALA A 305 40.66 -4.59 -16.73
C ALA A 305 41.97 -5.32 -16.39
N TYR A 306 42.18 -5.70 -15.13
CA TYR A 306 43.33 -6.49 -14.70
C TYR A 306 43.36 -7.89 -15.32
N ALA A 307 42.22 -8.60 -15.34
CA ALA A 307 42.12 -9.95 -15.87
C ALA A 307 42.44 -10.00 -17.38
N MET A 308 41.94 -9.01 -18.12
CA MET A 308 42.12 -8.90 -19.57
C MET A 308 43.57 -8.53 -19.97
N GLN A 309 44.26 -7.71 -19.17
CA GLN A 309 45.67 -7.35 -19.43
C GLN A 309 46.63 -8.54 -19.29
N GLY A 310 46.29 -9.54 -18.46
CA GLY A 310 47.10 -10.74 -18.27
C GLY A 310 47.04 -11.76 -19.41
N GLY A 311 46.09 -11.62 -20.35
CA GLY A 311 45.91 -12.53 -21.51
C GLY A 311 46.68 -12.09 -22.77
N ALA A 312 47.07 -10.80 -22.85
CA ALA A 312 47.69 -10.23 -24.06
C ALA A 312 49.19 -10.52 -24.21
N GLY A 313 49.82 -11.27 -23.29
CA GLY A 313 51.28 -11.41 -23.16
C GLY A 313 51.93 -12.68 -23.70
N ARG A 314 51.19 -13.62 -24.31
CA ARG A 314 51.77 -14.84 -24.90
C ARG A 314 51.09 -15.20 -26.22
N ARG A 315 51.66 -14.71 -27.32
CA ARG A 315 51.62 -15.37 -28.62
C ARG A 315 52.93 -16.11 -28.83
#